data_AF-A0AAD7RNF3-F1
#
_entry.id   AF-A0AAD7RNF3-F1
#
_cell.length_a   1.000
_cell.length_b   1.000
_cell.length_c   1.000
_cell.angle_alpha   90.00
_cell.angle_beta   90.00
_cell.angle_gamma   90.00
#
_symmetry.space_group_name_H-M   'P 1'
#
loop_
_entity.id
_entity.type
_entity.pdbx_description
1 polymer ?
#
loop_
_entity_poly.entity_id
_entity_poly.type
_entity_poly.pdbx_seq_one_letter_code
_entity_poly.pdbx_strand_id
1 'polypeptide(L)'
;MGLHHVDVLQALLKKDMKHILTKILRLLGDDDLVNCKKVSKTWRRIICSDHRAEKGAKRLNRGSGIAGSWGSFTRHLASTPIQKPCRQSQSTSKKTRFREFQEAASTVKHHEALKPCRRCGSPARFDPDLCRADCSRLSCGFVCCTQCQAEYHGSSSCRLGLFRTPRGSKAAPLVSSAQSKRNVKRL
;
A
#
# COMPACT_ATOMS: atom_id res chain seq x y z
N MET A 1 25.87 11.83 -11.02
CA MET A 1 25.56 12.23 -9.63
C MET A 1 24.07 12.05 -9.40
N GLY A 2 23.65 11.10 -8.55
CA GLY A 2 22.24 10.87 -8.22
C GLY A 2 21.75 11.91 -7.20
N LEU A 3 20.50 12.36 -7.32
CA LEU A 3 19.91 13.28 -6.35
C LEU A 3 19.72 12.58 -5.01
N HIS A 4 20.32 13.11 -3.93
CA HIS A 4 20.23 12.57 -2.57
C HIS A 4 18.80 12.49 -2.03
N HIS A 5 17.87 13.26 -2.59
CA HIS A 5 16.46 13.24 -2.22
C HIS A 5 15.59 13.47 -3.46
N VAL A 6 14.85 12.43 -3.89
CA VAL A 6 13.91 12.51 -5.02
C VAL A 6 12.49 12.38 -4.49
N ASP A 7 11.78 13.50 -4.44
CA ASP A 7 10.33 13.50 -4.23
C ASP A 7 9.63 13.21 -5.56
N VAL A 8 9.29 11.95 -5.78
CA VAL A 8 8.65 11.47 -7.01
C VAL A 8 7.32 12.19 -7.27
N LEU A 9 6.51 12.45 -6.23
CA LEU A 9 5.22 13.12 -6.40
C LEU A 9 5.41 14.59 -6.79
N GLN A 10 6.38 15.28 -6.18
CA GLN A 10 6.73 16.64 -6.55
C GLN A 10 7.32 16.71 -7.97
N ALA A 11 8.15 15.75 -8.37
CA ALA A 11 8.71 15.68 -9.71
C ALA A 11 7.63 15.47 -10.77
N LEU A 12 6.66 14.58 -10.51
CA LEU A 12 5.51 14.36 -11.39
C LEU A 12 4.61 15.60 -11.48
N LEU A 13 4.39 16.30 -10.35
CA LEU A 13 3.61 17.53 -10.33
C LEU A 13 4.29 18.64 -11.13
N LYS A 14 5.61 18.82 -11.00
CA LYS A 14 6.39 19.81 -11.77
C LYS A 14 6.34 19.58 -13.28
N LYS A 15 6.13 18.33 -13.70
CA LYS A 15 5.99 17.95 -15.12
C LYS A 15 4.53 17.88 -15.59
N ASP A 16 3.59 18.39 -14.79
CA ASP A 16 2.15 18.38 -15.04
C ASP A 16 1.53 16.99 -15.35
N MET A 17 2.16 15.92 -14.87
CA MET A 17 1.71 14.53 -15.08
C MET A 17 0.63 14.11 -14.06
N LYS A 18 -0.43 14.91 -13.94
CA LYS A 18 -1.52 14.71 -12.98
C LYS A 18 -2.20 13.35 -13.10
N HIS A 19 -2.32 12.84 -14.32
CA HIS A 19 -2.93 11.53 -14.58
C HIS A 19 -2.14 10.37 -13.95
N ILE A 20 -0.82 10.45 -13.91
CA ILE A 20 0.04 9.44 -13.25
C ILE A 20 -0.12 9.56 -11.74
N LEU A 21 -0.16 10.78 -11.23
CA LEU A 21 -0.39 11.08 -9.82
C LEU A 21 -1.70 10.43 -9.33
N THR A 22 -2.79 10.65 -10.06
CA THR A 22 -4.09 10.01 -9.77
C THR A 22 -4.01 8.50 -9.84
N LYS A 23 -3.30 7.89 -10.80
CA LYS A 23 -3.12 6.43 -10.86
C LYS A 23 -2.39 5.91 -9.61
N ILE A 24 -1.29 6.56 -9.20
CA ILE A 24 -0.54 6.20 -7.99
C ILE A 24 -1.43 6.32 -6.75
N LEU A 25 -2.11 7.46 -6.58
CA LEU A 25 -3.02 7.69 -5.45
C LEU A 25 -4.20 6.70 -5.43
N ARG A 26 -4.62 6.17 -6.58
CA ARG A 26 -5.68 5.15 -6.65
C ARG A 26 -5.25 3.77 -6.18
N LEU A 27 -3.96 3.46 -6.20
CA LEU A 27 -3.40 2.22 -5.69
C LEU A 27 -3.24 2.22 -4.17
N LEU A 28 -3.24 3.41 -3.55
CA LEU A 28 -3.12 3.58 -2.10
C LEU A 28 -4.48 3.42 -1.41
N GLY A 29 -4.48 2.72 -0.27
CA GLY A 29 -5.65 2.63 0.61
C GLY A 29 -5.91 3.92 1.38
N ASP A 30 -7.09 4.03 2.00
CA ASP A 30 -7.49 5.24 2.74
C ASP A 30 -6.48 5.59 3.86
N ASP A 31 -5.97 4.59 4.59
CA ASP A 31 -4.96 4.77 5.65
C ASP A 31 -3.62 5.29 5.11
N ASP A 32 -3.18 4.76 3.97
CA ASP A 32 -1.94 5.17 3.31
C ASP A 32 -2.05 6.62 2.83
N LEU A 33 -3.20 7.01 2.28
CA LEU A 33 -3.46 8.40 1.86
C LEU A 33 -3.39 9.37 3.04
N VAL A 34 -3.91 8.98 4.21
CA VAL A 34 -3.80 9.79 5.45
C VAL A 34 -2.34 9.93 5.87
N ASN A 35 -1.55 8.86 5.79
CA ASN A 35 -0.12 8.91 6.12
C ASN A 35 0.68 9.73 5.09
N CYS A 36 0.38 9.60 3.80
CA CYS A 36 0.99 10.40 2.74
C CYS A 36 0.75 11.91 2.95
N LYS A 37 -0.41 12.34 3.46
CA LYS A 37 -0.67 13.75 3.83
C LYS A 37 0.20 14.29 4.96
N LYS A 38 0.83 13.41 5.75
CA LYS A 38 1.71 13.75 6.87
C LYS A 38 3.18 13.85 6.46
N VAL A 39 3.55 13.32 5.28
CA VAL A 39 4.95 13.29 4.80
C VAL A 39 5.48 14.70 4.52
N SER A 40 4.71 15.54 3.82
CA SER A 40 5.09 16.94 3.57
C SER A 40 3.90 17.81 3.18
N LYS A 41 4.10 19.14 3.22
CA LYS A 41 3.11 20.13 2.74
C LYS A 41 2.77 19.92 1.25
N THR A 42 3.76 19.54 0.44
CA THR A 42 3.60 19.28 -0.99
C THR A 42 2.70 18.07 -1.24
N TRP A 43 2.93 16.98 -0.50
CA TRP A 43 2.14 15.74 -0.61
C TRP A 43 0.70 15.98 -0.18
N ARG A 44 0.51 16.74 0.90
CA ARG A 44 -0.83 17.12 1.35
C ARG A 44 -1.60 17.88 0.27
N ARG A 45 -0.97 18.87 -0.38
CA ARG A 45 -1.58 19.64 -1.47
C ARG A 45 -1.98 18.72 -2.63
N ILE A 46 -1.06 17.86 -3.08
CA ILE A 46 -1.30 16.88 -4.15
C ILE A 46 -2.52 16.01 -3.85
N ILE A 47 -2.61 15.48 -2.63
CA ILE A 47 -3.71 14.59 -2.22
C ILE A 47 -5.02 15.35 -2.06
N CYS A 48 -4.99 16.59 -1.58
CA CYS A 48 -6.19 17.44 -1.51
C CYS A 48 -6.71 17.85 -2.90
N SER A 49 -5.84 17.92 -3.90
CA SER A 49 -6.24 18.20 -5.29
C SER A 49 -6.91 17.01 -5.98
N ASP A 50 -6.69 15.78 -5.50
CA ASP A 50 -7.39 14.58 -6.01
C ASP A 50 -8.65 14.32 -5.18
N HIS A 51 -9.82 14.61 -5.76
CA HIS A 51 -11.11 14.52 -5.06
C HIS A 51 -11.41 13.13 -4.47
N ARG A 52 -10.97 12.04 -5.11
CA ARG A 52 -11.16 10.67 -4.57
C ARG A 52 -10.22 10.44 -3.39
N ALA A 53 -8.95 10.79 -3.55
CA ALA A 53 -7.96 10.64 -2.49
C ALA A 53 -8.30 11.50 -1.26
N GLU A 54 -8.86 12.68 -1.49
CA GLU A 54 -9.34 13.56 -0.44
C GLU A 54 -10.54 12.97 0.31
N LYS A 55 -11.53 12.43 -0.42
CA LYS A 55 -12.68 11.73 0.17
C LYS A 55 -12.26 10.51 0.99
N GLY A 56 -11.35 9.68 0.47
CA GLY A 56 -10.79 8.53 1.18
C GLY A 56 -10.16 8.91 2.51
N ALA A 57 -9.30 9.94 2.50
CA ALA A 57 -8.68 10.45 3.72
C ALA A 57 -9.68 11.05 4.73
N LYS A 58 -10.77 11.68 4.25
CA LYS A 58 -11.82 12.27 5.12
C LYS A 58 -12.72 11.20 5.77
N ARG A 59 -12.95 10.06 5.11
CA ARG A 59 -13.79 8.95 5.63
C ARG A 59 -13.23 8.36 6.92
N LEU A 60 -11.90 8.24 7.03
CA LEU A 60 -11.25 7.78 8.25
C LEU A 60 -11.25 8.84 9.36
N ASN A 61 -11.18 10.14 9.01
CA ASN A 61 -11.20 11.21 10.02
C ASN A 61 -12.58 11.38 10.67
N ARG A 62 -13.68 11.07 9.96
CA ARG A 62 -15.05 11.11 10.51
C ARG A 62 -15.36 9.98 11.49
N GLY A 63 -14.54 8.93 11.56
CA GLY A 63 -14.65 7.88 12.58
C GLY A 63 -14.09 8.27 13.95
N SER A 64 -13.38 9.39 14.04
CA SER A 64 -12.85 9.97 15.29
C SER A 64 -13.68 11.19 15.69
N GLY A 65 -14.98 11.00 15.93
CA GLY A 65 -15.84 12.01 16.53
C GLY A 65 -15.66 12.08 18.04
N ILE A 66 -14.65 12.79 18.52
CA ILE A 66 -14.76 13.52 19.80
C ILE A 66 -14.82 14.99 19.44
N ALA A 67 -16.00 15.58 19.64
CA ALA A 67 -16.23 17.00 19.51
C ALA A 67 -15.34 17.76 20.49
N GLY A 68 -14.52 18.66 19.97
CA GLY A 68 -13.72 19.61 20.75
C GLY A 68 -13.73 20.93 20.02
N SER A 69 -14.70 21.76 20.37
CA SER A 69 -14.97 23.10 19.85
C SER A 69 -13.70 23.97 19.79
N TRP A 70 -13.56 24.71 18.69
CA TRP A 70 -12.65 25.84 18.60
C TRP A 70 -13.18 26.97 19.48
N GLY A 71 -12.59 27.13 20.66
CA GLY A 71 -12.73 28.32 21.50
C GLY A 71 -11.37 29.00 21.63
N SER A 72 -11.23 30.16 21.00
CA SER A 72 -10.12 31.09 21.17
C SER A 72 -9.99 31.49 22.65
N PHE A 73 -8.79 31.41 23.26
CA PHE A 73 -8.42 32.29 24.37
C PHE A 73 -6.89 32.47 24.44
N THR A 74 -6.54 33.73 24.69
CA THR A 74 -5.21 34.35 24.72
C THR A 74 -4.30 33.90 25.86
N ARG A 75 -2.99 33.98 25.59
CA ARG A 75 -1.81 34.20 26.47
C ARG A 75 -1.96 33.95 27.98
N HIS A 76 -1.07 33.14 28.57
CA HIS A 76 -0.25 33.52 29.74
C HIS A 76 0.94 32.56 29.95
N LEU A 77 2.03 33.11 30.52
CA LEU A 77 3.35 32.52 30.78
C LEU A 77 3.42 31.57 32.00
N ALA A 78 4.48 30.74 31.98
CA ALA A 78 5.32 30.25 33.09
C ALA A 78 5.05 28.87 33.77
N SER A 79 6.15 28.08 33.74
CA SER A 79 6.66 27.13 34.76
C SER A 79 6.11 25.70 34.89
N THR A 80 6.87 24.77 34.26
CA THR A 80 7.42 23.45 34.74
C THR A 80 6.53 22.45 35.55
N PRO A 81 6.99 21.20 35.80
CA PRO A 81 6.76 20.08 34.89
C PRO A 81 6.03 18.91 35.58
N ILE A 82 4.92 18.44 35.01
CA ILE A 82 4.35 17.12 35.36
C ILE A 82 4.26 16.31 34.08
N GLN A 83 5.13 15.30 34.01
CA GLN A 83 5.11 14.25 33.02
C GLN A 83 3.74 13.56 33.04
N LYS A 84 2.80 14.02 32.23
CA LYS A 84 1.75 13.14 31.71
C LYS A 84 2.43 12.31 30.63
N PRO A 85 2.54 10.98 30.76
CA PRO A 85 3.05 10.17 29.68
C PRO A 85 2.08 10.40 28.52
N CYS A 86 2.57 11.09 27.50
CA CYS A 86 2.00 11.10 26.18
C CYS A 86 1.95 9.64 25.76
N ARG A 87 0.83 8.97 26.02
CA ARG A 87 0.50 7.72 25.34
C ARG A 87 0.37 8.10 23.89
N GLN A 88 1.49 7.96 23.18
CA GLN A 88 1.52 7.73 21.76
C GLN A 88 0.46 6.67 21.45
N SER A 89 -0.72 7.11 21.02
CA SER A 89 -1.79 6.25 20.51
C SER A 89 -1.46 5.69 19.12
N GLN A 90 -0.17 5.47 18.85
CA GLN A 90 0.35 4.83 17.64
C GLN A 90 0.59 3.32 17.81
N SER A 91 0.28 2.75 18.99
CA SER A 91 0.56 1.34 19.27
C SER A 91 -0.67 0.45 19.49
N THR A 92 -1.90 0.96 19.42
CA THR A 92 -3.11 0.11 19.55
C THR A 92 -3.56 -0.46 18.21
N SER A 93 -3.55 0.32 17.12
CA SER A 93 -3.98 -0.11 15.79
C SER A 93 -3.09 -1.19 15.14
N LYS A 94 -1.76 -1.13 15.36
CA LYS A 94 -0.85 -2.21 14.90
C LYS A 94 -1.03 -3.49 15.71
N LYS A 95 -1.32 -3.38 17.01
CA LYS A 95 -1.61 -4.52 17.89
C LYS A 95 -2.93 -5.19 17.52
N THR A 96 -3.97 -4.42 17.17
CA THR A 96 -5.25 -5.00 16.71
C THR A 96 -5.08 -5.72 15.38
N ARG A 97 -4.42 -5.10 14.39
CA ARG A 97 -4.22 -5.75 13.09
C ARG A 97 -3.28 -6.95 13.15
N PHE A 98 -2.18 -6.87 13.90
CA PHE A 98 -1.30 -8.02 14.12
C PHE A 98 -2.08 -9.18 14.76
N ARG A 99 -2.89 -8.90 15.78
CA ARG A 99 -3.73 -9.88 16.46
C ARG A 99 -4.80 -10.48 15.52
N GLU A 100 -5.44 -9.66 14.67
CA GLU A 100 -6.37 -10.16 13.63
C GLU A 100 -5.68 -11.15 12.68
N PHE A 101 -4.44 -10.88 12.25
CA PHE A 101 -3.67 -11.79 11.42
C PHE A 101 -3.25 -13.04 12.18
N GLN A 102 -2.90 -12.91 13.45
CA GLN A 102 -2.52 -14.04 14.31
C GLN A 102 -3.71 -14.97 14.58
N GLU A 103 -4.89 -14.41 14.88
CA GLU A 103 -6.14 -15.16 15.05
C GLU A 103 -6.60 -15.80 13.74
N ALA A 104 -6.45 -15.11 12.60
CA ALA A 104 -6.74 -15.73 11.32
C ALA A 104 -5.74 -16.87 11.02
N ALA A 105 -4.46 -16.71 11.35
CA ALA A 105 -3.41 -17.69 11.07
C ALA A 105 -3.59 -19.00 11.83
N SER A 106 -4.18 -18.97 13.03
CA SER A 106 -4.48 -20.19 13.79
C SER A 106 -5.56 -21.06 13.14
N THR A 107 -6.36 -20.49 12.23
CA THR A 107 -7.46 -21.20 11.54
C THR A 107 -7.13 -21.59 10.09
N VAL A 108 -5.92 -21.27 9.62
CA VAL A 108 -5.48 -21.49 8.25
C VAL A 108 -4.89 -22.90 8.13
N LYS A 109 -5.31 -23.62 7.10
CA LYS A 109 -4.83 -24.98 6.84
C LYS A 109 -3.42 -24.95 6.23
N HIS A 110 -2.70 -26.06 6.27
CA HIS A 110 -1.33 -26.16 5.75
C HIS A 110 -1.14 -25.75 4.28
N HIS A 111 -2.16 -25.92 3.42
CA HIS A 111 -2.13 -25.56 2.00
C HIS A 111 -2.66 -24.15 1.70
N GLU A 112 -3.15 -23.46 2.73
CA GLU A 112 -3.67 -22.10 2.63
C GLU A 112 -2.63 -21.12 3.20
N ALA A 113 -2.65 -19.87 2.74
CA ALA A 113 -1.83 -18.82 3.35
C ALA A 113 -2.67 -17.57 3.62
N LEU A 114 -2.17 -16.65 4.43
CA LEU A 114 -2.78 -15.34 4.61
C LEU A 114 -2.02 -14.27 3.86
N LYS A 115 -2.76 -13.42 3.15
CA LYS A 115 -2.25 -12.20 2.53
C LYS A 115 -3.12 -11.02 2.94
N PRO A 116 -2.57 -9.79 2.97
CA PRO A 116 -3.39 -8.62 3.25
C PRO A 116 -4.36 -8.34 2.11
N CYS A 117 -5.63 -8.11 2.45
CA CYS A 117 -6.67 -7.70 1.51
C CYS A 117 -6.30 -6.37 0.85
N ARG A 118 -6.48 -6.28 -0.47
CA ARG A 118 -6.17 -5.08 -1.26
C ARG A 118 -7.12 -3.92 -1.05
N ARG A 119 -8.34 -4.18 -0.57
CA ARG A 119 -9.35 -3.12 -0.31
C ARG A 119 -9.28 -2.57 1.11
N CYS A 120 -9.06 -3.43 2.10
CA CYS A 120 -9.15 -3.04 3.52
C CYS A 120 -7.97 -3.48 4.38
N GLY A 121 -7.02 -4.24 3.84
CA GLY A 121 -5.86 -4.70 4.57
C GLY A 121 -6.09 -5.85 5.56
N SER A 122 -7.34 -6.24 5.80
CA SER A 122 -7.71 -7.38 6.65
C SER A 122 -7.14 -8.70 6.10
N PRO A 123 -6.98 -9.74 6.94
CA PRO A 123 -6.47 -11.02 6.47
C PRO A 123 -7.37 -11.58 5.36
N ALA A 124 -6.74 -12.04 4.28
CA ALA A 124 -7.41 -12.73 3.19
C ALA A 124 -6.81 -14.13 3.05
N ARG A 125 -7.67 -15.14 3.06
CA ARG A 125 -7.26 -16.54 2.88
C ARG A 125 -6.92 -16.75 1.42
N PHE A 126 -5.71 -17.20 1.18
CA PHE A 126 -5.15 -17.44 -0.15
C PHE A 126 -5.19 -18.93 -0.44
N ASP A 127 -5.91 -19.27 -1.50
CA ASP A 127 -5.93 -20.57 -2.13
C ASP A 127 -5.01 -20.55 -3.36
N PRO A 128 -3.86 -21.24 -3.32
CA PRO A 128 -2.91 -21.29 -4.43
C PRO A 128 -3.45 -22.03 -5.65
N ASP A 129 -4.27 -23.06 -5.46
CA ASP A 129 -4.78 -23.91 -6.53
C ASP A 129 -5.76 -23.14 -7.41
N LEU A 130 -6.58 -22.30 -6.78
CA LEU A 130 -7.54 -21.44 -7.47
C LEU A 130 -6.98 -20.06 -7.84
N CYS A 131 -5.74 -19.74 -7.44
CA CYS A 131 -5.16 -18.38 -7.54
C CYS A 131 -6.11 -17.31 -6.97
N ARG A 132 -6.81 -17.63 -5.89
CA ARG A 132 -7.92 -16.86 -5.31
C ARG A 132 -7.56 -16.42 -3.89
N ALA A 133 -7.95 -15.21 -3.50
CA ALA A 133 -7.89 -14.80 -2.12
C ALA A 133 -9.19 -14.15 -1.64
N ASP A 134 -9.73 -14.66 -0.54
CA ASP A 134 -11.00 -14.26 0.06
C ASP A 134 -10.75 -13.46 1.34
N CYS A 135 -11.22 -12.22 1.38
CA CYS A 135 -11.10 -11.39 2.58
C CYS A 135 -11.96 -11.95 3.72
N SER A 136 -11.36 -12.18 4.89
CA SER A 136 -12.08 -12.68 6.07
C SER A 136 -13.05 -11.67 6.69
N ARG A 137 -12.90 -10.38 6.35
CA ARG A 137 -13.77 -9.33 6.87
C ARG A 137 -15.11 -9.32 6.12
N LEU A 138 -16.19 -9.65 6.84
CA LEU A 138 -17.56 -9.73 6.31
C LEU A 138 -18.01 -8.43 5.60
N SER A 139 -17.64 -7.26 6.12
CA SER A 139 -17.97 -5.98 5.48
C SER A 139 -17.16 -5.66 4.23
N CYS A 140 -16.07 -6.39 3.96
CA CYS A 140 -15.29 -6.26 2.74
C CYS A 140 -15.73 -7.27 1.68
N GLY A 141 -15.85 -8.56 2.05
CA GLY A 141 -16.31 -9.65 1.18
C GLY A 141 -15.57 -9.78 -0.16
N PHE A 142 -14.42 -9.11 -0.31
CA PHE A 142 -13.76 -8.98 -1.60
C PHE A 142 -12.96 -10.23 -1.89
N VAL A 143 -13.18 -10.77 -3.08
CA VAL A 143 -12.44 -11.90 -3.63
C VAL A 143 -11.51 -11.38 -4.72
N CYS A 144 -10.21 -11.58 -4.55
CA CYS A 144 -9.23 -11.15 -5.53
C CYS A 144 -8.51 -12.33 -6.20
N CYS A 145 -8.15 -12.15 -7.46
CA CYS A 145 -7.18 -13.00 -8.13
C CYS A 145 -5.78 -12.66 -7.61
N THR A 146 -4.98 -13.64 -7.22
CA THR A 146 -3.65 -13.39 -6.63
C THR A 146 -2.57 -13.11 -7.66
N GLN A 147 -2.83 -13.44 -8.94
CA GLN A 147 -1.95 -13.15 -10.05
C GLN A 147 -2.05 -11.69 -10.49
N CYS A 148 -3.28 -11.19 -10.65
CA CYS A 148 -3.54 -9.83 -11.11
C CYS A 148 -4.01 -8.86 -10.02
N GLN A 149 -4.27 -9.33 -8.80
CA GLN A 149 -4.71 -8.54 -7.64
C GLN A 149 -6.00 -7.74 -7.88
N ALA A 150 -6.73 -8.05 -8.96
CA ALA A 150 -8.05 -7.52 -9.30
C ALA A 150 -9.15 -8.47 -8.80
N GLU A 151 -10.40 -8.17 -9.13
CA GLU A 151 -11.54 -9.04 -8.82
C GLU A 151 -11.36 -10.43 -9.45
N TYR A 152 -11.70 -11.46 -8.69
CA TYR A 152 -11.54 -12.84 -9.13
C TYR A 152 -12.39 -13.12 -10.37
N HIS A 153 -11.78 -13.77 -11.35
CA HIS A 153 -12.37 -13.97 -12.68
C HIS A 153 -12.47 -15.45 -13.07
N GLY A 154 -12.36 -16.36 -12.10
CA GLY A 154 -12.39 -17.80 -12.35
C GLY A 154 -11.37 -18.22 -13.40
N SER A 155 -11.81 -19.04 -14.36
CA SER A 155 -11.00 -19.52 -15.49
C SER A 155 -10.73 -18.47 -16.57
N SER A 156 -11.27 -17.26 -16.46
CA SER A 156 -11.00 -16.19 -17.43
C SER A 156 -9.52 -15.80 -17.37
N SER A 157 -8.95 -15.33 -18.50
CA SER A 157 -7.56 -14.90 -18.54
C SER A 157 -7.32 -13.67 -17.66
N CYS A 158 -6.26 -13.70 -16.85
CA CYS A 158 -5.76 -12.53 -16.11
C CYS A 158 -5.45 -11.38 -17.06
N ARG A 159 -6.16 -10.25 -16.94
CA ARG A 159 -5.90 -9.05 -17.77
C ARG A 159 -4.52 -8.43 -17.53
N LEU A 160 -3.89 -8.68 -16.37
CA LEU A 160 -2.51 -8.25 -16.08
C LEU A 160 -1.43 -9.21 -16.59
N GLY A 161 -1.80 -10.35 -17.17
CA GLY A 161 -0.87 -11.29 -17.81
C GLY A 161 -0.10 -10.68 -18.99
N LEU A 162 -0.59 -9.58 -19.57
CA LEU A 162 0.10 -8.82 -20.62
C LEU A 162 1.32 -8.04 -20.11
N PHE A 163 1.46 -7.83 -18.79
CA PHE A 163 2.62 -7.13 -18.18
C PHE A 163 3.59 -8.07 -17.47
N ARG A 164 3.30 -9.38 -17.41
CA ARG A 164 4.14 -10.40 -16.76
C ARG A 164 4.69 -11.44 -17.72
N THR A 165 4.69 -11.18 -19.03
CA THR A 165 5.63 -11.88 -19.89
C THR A 165 7.01 -11.26 -19.69
N PRO A 166 8.05 -12.01 -19.28
CA PRO A 166 9.34 -11.80 -19.91
C PRO A 166 9.10 -12.11 -21.39
N ARG A 167 8.81 -11.08 -22.19
CA ARG A 167 8.81 -11.21 -23.64
C ARG A 167 10.25 -11.49 -24.04
N GLY A 168 10.58 -12.76 -24.16
CA GLY A 168 11.92 -13.24 -24.50
C GLY A 168 12.43 -14.30 -23.54
N SER A 169 11.88 -15.50 -23.59
CA SER A 169 12.69 -16.70 -23.39
C SER A 169 13.71 -16.81 -24.54
N LYS A 170 14.70 -15.92 -24.55
CA LYS A 170 16.03 -16.35 -24.96
C LYS A 170 16.58 -17.05 -23.72
N ALA A 171 16.64 -18.37 -23.79
CA ALA A 171 17.26 -19.20 -22.77
C ALA A 171 18.54 -18.53 -22.27
N ALA A 172 18.71 -18.47 -20.95
CA ALA A 172 19.97 -18.03 -20.36
C ALA A 172 21.11 -18.78 -21.07
N PRO A 173 22.16 -18.09 -21.55
CA PRO A 173 23.25 -18.79 -22.22
C PRO A 173 23.85 -19.74 -21.20
N LEU A 174 23.74 -21.04 -21.47
CA LEU A 174 24.44 -22.05 -20.70
C LEU A 174 25.92 -21.65 -20.68
N VAL A 175 26.57 -21.80 -19.52
CA VAL A 175 27.98 -21.47 -19.22
C VAL A 175 29.01 -22.16 -20.15
N SER A 176 28.55 -22.92 -21.14
CA SER A 176 29.35 -23.60 -22.16
C SER A 176 29.07 -23.17 -23.60
N SER A 177 28.24 -22.15 -23.83
CA SER A 177 27.89 -21.67 -25.18
C SER A 177 29.15 -21.31 -25.99
N ALA A 178 29.18 -21.69 -27.27
CA ALA A 178 30.29 -21.45 -28.19
C ALA A 178 30.70 -19.96 -28.27
N GLN A 179 29.75 -19.04 -28.03
CA GLN A 179 30.02 -17.61 -27.95
C GLN A 179 30.78 -17.20 -26.68
N SER A 180 30.49 -17.83 -25.53
CA SER A 180 31.21 -17.60 -24.27
C SER A 180 32.66 -18.06 -24.38
N LYS A 181 32.90 -19.23 -25.00
CA LYS A 181 34.26 -19.77 -25.21
C LYS A 181 35.12 -18.94 -26.17
N ARG A 182 34.51 -18.25 -27.14
CA ARG A 182 35.23 -17.34 -28.06
C ARG A 182 35.69 -16.05 -27.37
N ASN A 183 34.99 -15.61 -26.33
CA ASN A 183 35.32 -14.38 -25.62
C ASN A 183 36.47 -14.59 -24.61
N VAL A 184 36.54 -15.77 -23.99
CA VAL A 184 37.64 -16.11 -23.05
C VAL A 184 38.97 -16.34 -23.78
N LYS A 185 38.97 -16.77 -25.04
CA LYS A 185 40.19 -16.91 -25.87
C LYS A 185 40.81 -15.58 -26.33
N ARG A 186 40.16 -14.44 -26.05
CA ARG A 186 40.61 -13.10 -26.46
C ARG A 186 41.12 -12.24 -25.29
N LEU A 187 41.24 -12.83 -24.10
CA LEU A 187 41.99 -12.29 -22.96
C LEU A 187 43.34 -13.00 -22.89
#